data_AF-A0A938SDH5-F1
#
_entry.id   AF-A0A938SDH5-F1
#
_cell.length_a   1.000
_cell.length_b   1.000
_cell.length_c   1.000
_cell.angle_alpha   90.00
_cell.angle_beta   90.00
_cell.angle_gamma   90.00
#
_symmetry.space_group_name_H-M   'P 1'
#
loop_
_entity.id
_entity.type
_entity.pdbx_description
1 polymer ?
#
loop_
_entity_poly.entity_id
_entity_poly.type
_entity_poly.pdbx_seq_one_letter_code
_entity_poly.pdbx_strand_id
1 'polypeptide(L)'
;MKRALTLLTTMLLAAPAALLADNAGGSLSADAIQQLRTESAQRCDAFFRKQSGQPFAPAPIIKDWNHRGDFTRHYVQSVLLFASRAFYLNEQLAEANRALSEMCQYHLDRPQTLLEIHSFPEALRYLAQLAQFYGPEGTRAKGRLSPETYRVMLTTMWEWAKVKSKMAACVVDESHTWTITDSENHHANHFASCLAVTTFLARVPEYRDRLFDDGHTARQHSAAWTAYLREYLSERGRKGMTVEIESPSYASGTLSAVYWLYELSDDPVLKHRASDYITLYWALWAQQQIDGIEGGAKARCYPDSAKHGESFVSRAAWYALGVGSSQFVHLSMLPFVTSSWKIPDVVMDLALDVKGRGSYEVIERRPGLAQPGAEKRKGMSQIAPDGGGLVRYTYCTPEFVMGSLLCAARPASDWTSISSQNRW
;
A
#
# COMPACT_ATOMS: atom_id res chain seq x y z
N MET A 1 -34.17 25.39 29.60
CA MET A 1 -33.45 25.11 30.86
C MET A 1 -33.05 23.63 30.81
N LYS A 2 -31.80 23.17 30.88
CA LYS A 2 -30.51 23.72 31.30
C LYS A 2 -29.44 23.29 30.28
N ARG A 3 -28.54 24.22 29.98
CA ARG A 3 -27.29 24.02 29.24
C ARG A 3 -26.33 23.20 30.10
N ALA A 4 -25.68 22.19 29.55
CA ALA A 4 -24.45 21.63 30.08
C ALA A 4 -23.33 21.99 29.10
N LEU A 5 -22.41 22.78 29.61
CA LEU A 5 -21.26 23.37 28.96
C LEU A 5 -20.16 22.31 28.88
N THR A 6 -19.94 21.70 27.72
CA THR A 6 -18.73 20.89 27.51
C THR A 6 -17.65 21.80 26.95
N LEU A 7 -16.64 22.10 27.78
CA LEU A 7 -15.42 22.76 27.35
C LEU A 7 -14.78 21.92 26.24
N LEU A 8 -14.84 22.41 25.00
CA LEU A 8 -13.92 21.97 23.96
C LEU A 8 -12.55 22.54 24.30
N THR A 9 -11.64 21.68 24.75
CA THR A 9 -10.20 21.96 24.68
C THR A 9 -9.79 21.80 23.22
N THR A 10 -10.00 22.84 22.42
CA THR A 10 -9.46 22.94 21.08
C THR A 10 -7.94 23.03 21.22
N MET A 11 -7.23 21.90 21.13
CA MET A 11 -5.82 21.95 20.78
C MET A 11 -5.74 22.57 19.38
N LEU A 12 -5.40 23.85 19.32
CA LEU A 12 -4.89 24.49 18.11
C LEU A 12 -3.62 23.72 17.71
N LEU A 13 -3.77 22.70 16.87
CA LEU A 13 -2.71 22.37 15.94
C LEU A 13 -2.64 23.55 14.98
N ALA A 14 -1.66 24.42 15.20
CA ALA A 14 -1.34 25.51 14.29
C ALA A 14 -1.29 24.96 12.86
N ALA A 15 -1.94 25.65 11.92
CA ALA A 15 -1.84 25.32 10.51
C ALA A 15 -0.36 25.39 10.10
N PRO A 16 0.26 24.32 9.59
CA PRO A 16 1.61 24.40 9.04
C PRO A 16 1.45 24.93 7.61
N ALA A 17 1.18 26.23 7.47
CA ALA A 17 1.11 26.88 6.16
C ALA A 17 1.80 28.26 6.13
N ALA A 18 2.21 28.80 7.28
CA ALA A 18 2.78 30.14 7.35
C ALA A 18 4.33 30.19 7.34
N LEU A 19 5.03 29.04 7.36
CA LEU A 19 6.50 29.02 7.44
C LEU A 19 7.22 28.81 6.10
N LEU A 20 6.50 28.60 4.99
CA LEU A 20 7.12 28.27 3.68
C LEU A 20 6.85 29.31 2.58
N ALA A 21 6.11 30.38 2.86
CA ALA A 21 5.64 31.29 1.81
C ALA A 21 6.67 32.34 1.33
N ASP A 22 7.77 32.58 2.07
CA ASP A 22 8.70 33.70 1.78
C ASP A 22 10.11 33.29 1.32
N ASN A 23 10.43 32.00 1.18
CA ASN A 23 11.68 31.60 0.54
C ASN A 23 11.51 31.57 -0.98
N ALA A 24 11.79 32.69 -1.62
CA ALA A 24 11.98 32.77 -3.05
C ALA A 24 13.16 31.84 -3.47
N GLY A 25 12.84 30.62 -3.92
CA GLY A 25 13.72 29.77 -4.72
C GLY A 25 14.94 29.15 -4.03
N GLY A 26 14.84 28.78 -2.75
CA GLY A 26 15.91 28.11 -2.02
C GLY A 26 15.50 26.76 -1.47
N SER A 27 16.37 25.75 -1.58
CA SER A 27 16.19 24.43 -0.98
C SER A 27 15.87 24.53 0.52
N LEU A 28 14.97 23.68 1.01
CA LEU A 28 14.65 23.59 2.44
C LEU A 28 15.92 23.46 3.29
N SER A 29 16.01 24.25 4.37
CA SER A 29 17.12 24.11 5.32
C SER A 29 17.03 22.77 6.07
N ALA A 30 18.15 22.30 6.60
CA ALA A 30 18.19 21.10 7.43
C ALA A 30 17.23 21.19 8.64
N ASP A 31 17.12 22.37 9.25
CA ASP A 31 16.20 22.62 10.37
C ASP A 31 14.73 22.54 9.92
N ALA A 32 14.39 23.07 8.74
CA ALA A 32 13.04 22.97 8.18
C ALA A 32 12.68 21.51 7.88
N ILE A 33 13.60 20.74 7.30
CA ILE A 33 13.43 19.30 7.07
C ILE A 33 13.20 18.57 8.39
N GLN A 34 14.02 18.85 9.42
CA GLN A 34 13.88 18.20 10.71
C GLN A 34 12.56 18.56 11.41
N GLN A 35 12.10 19.81 11.27
CA GLN A 35 10.78 20.22 11.73
C GLN A 35 9.67 19.43 11.01
N LEU A 36 9.71 19.34 9.68
CA LEU A 36 8.73 18.58 8.90
C LEU A 36 8.67 17.10 9.30
N ARG A 37 9.83 16.50 9.61
CA ARG A 37 9.91 15.12 10.11
C ARG A 37 9.25 14.97 11.49
N THR A 38 9.45 15.95 12.36
CA THR A 38 8.83 15.99 13.69
C THR A 38 7.31 16.12 13.58
N GLU A 39 6.83 17.04 12.74
CA GLU A 39 5.41 17.23 12.48
C GLU A 39 4.78 16.01 11.81
N SER A 40 5.50 15.33 10.90
CA SER A 40 5.06 14.06 10.31
C SER A 40 4.83 13.00 11.38
N ALA A 41 5.76 12.84 12.31
CA ALA A 41 5.59 11.91 13.43
C ALA A 41 4.37 12.27 14.30
N GLN A 42 4.13 13.55 14.55
CA GLN A 42 2.94 14.02 15.27
C GLN A 42 1.63 13.72 14.51
N ARG A 43 1.61 13.91 13.18
CA ARG A 43 0.43 13.58 12.34
C ARG A 43 0.17 12.07 12.33
N CYS A 44 1.21 11.25 12.26
CA CYS A 44 1.09 9.79 12.36
C CYS A 44 0.61 9.34 13.75
N ASP A 45 1.05 9.98 14.83
CA ASP A 45 0.54 9.71 16.18
C ASP A 45 -0.94 10.14 16.32
N ALA A 46 -1.28 11.31 15.77
CA ALA A 46 -2.64 11.83 15.74
C ALA A 46 -3.61 10.92 14.97
N PHE A 47 -3.16 10.16 13.97
CA PHE A 47 -3.96 9.13 13.29
C PHE A 47 -4.57 8.16 14.30
N PHE A 48 -3.77 7.65 15.24
CA PHE A 48 -4.23 6.71 16.25
C PHE A 48 -5.03 7.41 17.35
N ARG A 49 -4.56 8.57 17.82
CA ARG A 49 -5.22 9.31 18.91
C ARG A 49 -6.59 9.85 18.54
N LYS A 50 -6.87 10.13 17.26
CA LYS A 50 -8.17 10.64 16.79
C LYS A 50 -9.35 9.74 17.18
N GLN A 51 -9.10 8.44 17.36
CA GLN A 51 -10.11 7.48 17.80
C GLN A 51 -9.77 6.86 19.17
N SER A 52 -8.86 7.44 19.97
CA SER A 52 -8.54 6.96 21.32
C SER A 52 -9.81 6.88 22.19
N GLY A 53 -9.89 5.84 23.03
CA GLY A 53 -11.05 5.59 23.89
C GLY A 53 -12.36 5.22 23.19
N GLN A 54 -12.48 5.32 21.85
CA GLN A 54 -13.70 4.94 21.15
C GLN A 54 -13.89 3.41 21.19
N PRO A 55 -15.09 2.92 21.55
CA PRO A 55 -15.38 1.50 21.64
C PRO A 55 -15.32 0.82 20.25
N PHE A 56 -15.12 -0.49 20.23
CA PHE A 56 -15.14 -1.24 18.98
C PHE A 56 -16.54 -1.25 18.36
N ALA A 57 -16.64 -0.88 17.08
CA ALA A 57 -17.85 -0.98 16.29
C ALA A 57 -17.53 -1.75 14.98
N PRO A 58 -17.85 -3.05 14.90
CA PRO A 58 -17.58 -3.82 13.70
C PRO A 58 -18.47 -3.36 12.54
N ALA A 59 -17.89 -3.23 11.35
CA ALA A 59 -18.67 -3.05 10.13
C ALA A 59 -19.44 -4.34 9.78
N PRO A 60 -20.60 -4.23 9.10
CA PRO A 60 -21.42 -5.40 8.79
C PRO A 60 -20.76 -6.32 7.77
N ILE A 61 -21.07 -7.62 7.87
CA ILE A 61 -20.76 -8.63 6.85
C ILE A 61 -21.94 -8.69 5.87
N ILE A 62 -21.65 -8.57 4.57
CA ILE A 62 -22.67 -8.72 3.53
C ILE A 62 -22.80 -10.21 3.20
N LYS A 63 -23.99 -10.77 3.41
CA LYS A 63 -24.29 -12.18 3.17
C LYS A 63 -24.61 -12.45 1.70
N ASP A 64 -24.18 -13.61 1.21
CA ASP A 64 -24.38 -14.09 -0.17
C ASP A 64 -24.08 -13.04 -1.26
N TRP A 65 -22.97 -12.32 -1.10
CA TRP A 65 -22.58 -11.28 -2.03
C TRP A 65 -22.20 -11.88 -3.39
N ASN A 66 -22.96 -11.50 -4.42
CA ASN A 66 -22.80 -11.98 -5.79
C ASN A 66 -22.79 -13.52 -5.93
N HIS A 67 -23.52 -14.25 -5.07
CA HIS A 67 -23.53 -15.72 -5.02
C HIS A 67 -22.14 -16.34 -4.77
N ARG A 68 -21.24 -15.59 -4.11
CA ARG A 68 -19.87 -16.03 -3.77
C ARG A 68 -19.69 -16.27 -2.27
N GLY A 69 -20.78 -16.25 -1.50
CA GLY A 69 -20.76 -16.32 -0.04
C GLY A 69 -20.58 -14.95 0.61
N ASP A 70 -20.04 -14.93 1.81
CA ASP A 70 -19.97 -13.70 2.61
C ASP A 70 -18.85 -12.76 2.14
N PHE A 71 -19.19 -11.49 1.94
CA PHE A 71 -18.22 -10.42 1.70
C PHE A 71 -17.87 -9.73 3.02
N THR A 72 -16.62 -9.92 3.48
CA THR A 72 -16.17 -9.54 4.82
C THR A 72 -15.20 -8.37 4.85
N ARG A 73 -14.86 -7.77 3.69
CA ARG A 73 -13.83 -6.72 3.58
C ARG A 73 -13.96 -5.63 4.65
N HIS A 74 -15.14 -5.03 4.76
CA HIS A 74 -15.36 -3.91 5.69
C HIS A 74 -15.28 -4.36 7.15
N TYR A 75 -15.84 -5.52 7.49
CA TYR A 75 -15.72 -6.12 8.81
C TYR A 75 -14.25 -6.32 9.20
N VAL A 76 -13.47 -6.97 8.32
CA VAL A 76 -12.04 -7.20 8.51
C VAL A 76 -11.27 -5.88 8.65
N GLN A 77 -11.56 -4.89 7.80
CA GLN A 77 -10.94 -3.57 7.88
C GLN A 77 -11.23 -2.88 9.22
N SER A 78 -12.46 -2.97 9.74
CA SER A 78 -12.82 -2.38 11.03
C SER A 78 -12.09 -3.03 12.21
N VAL A 79 -11.94 -4.36 12.21
CA VAL A 79 -11.21 -5.12 13.24
C VAL A 79 -9.73 -4.74 13.23
N LEU A 80 -9.09 -4.79 12.06
CA LEU A 80 -7.66 -4.53 11.94
C LEU A 80 -7.30 -3.08 12.29
N LEU A 81 -8.13 -2.10 11.89
CA LEU A 81 -7.92 -0.70 12.23
C LEU A 81 -8.06 -0.48 13.75
N PHE A 82 -9.11 -1.03 14.35
CA PHE A 82 -9.33 -0.97 15.81
C PHE A 82 -8.16 -1.60 16.57
N ALA A 83 -7.74 -2.81 16.18
CA ALA A 83 -6.64 -3.53 16.84
C ALA A 83 -5.30 -2.80 16.69
N SER A 84 -5.00 -2.26 15.50
CA SER A 84 -3.79 -1.47 15.26
C SER A 84 -3.71 -0.26 16.19
N ARG A 85 -4.83 0.46 16.35
CA ARG A 85 -4.94 1.59 17.28
C ARG A 85 -4.79 1.17 18.73
N ALA A 86 -5.55 0.16 19.16
CA ALA A 86 -5.53 -0.38 20.52
C ALA A 86 -4.12 -0.82 20.93
N PHE A 87 -3.44 -1.57 20.06
CA PHE A 87 -2.08 -2.02 20.30
C PHE A 87 -1.07 -0.90 20.22
N TYR A 88 -1.23 0.11 19.36
CA TYR A 88 -0.33 1.27 19.32
C TYR A 88 -0.43 2.10 20.62
N LEU A 89 -1.66 2.45 21.03
CA LEU A 89 -1.92 3.30 22.21
C LEU A 89 -1.86 2.57 23.55
N ASN A 90 -1.76 1.23 23.55
CA ASN A 90 -1.88 0.40 24.75
C ASN A 90 -3.24 0.53 25.45
N GLU A 91 -4.32 0.61 24.66
CA GLU A 91 -5.68 0.81 25.14
C GLU A 91 -6.56 -0.35 24.68
N GLN A 92 -7.59 -0.73 25.45
CA GLN A 92 -8.61 -1.70 25.03
C GLN A 92 -8.03 -3.05 24.53
N LEU A 93 -6.88 -3.48 25.09
CA LEU A 93 -6.14 -4.65 24.62
C LEU A 93 -6.98 -5.94 24.64
N ALA A 94 -7.76 -6.16 25.70
CA ALA A 94 -8.61 -7.35 25.81
C ALA A 94 -9.67 -7.41 24.68
N GLU A 95 -10.28 -6.26 24.37
CA GLU A 95 -11.27 -6.16 23.29
C GLU A 95 -10.62 -6.32 21.91
N ALA A 96 -9.43 -5.75 21.70
CA ALA A 96 -8.70 -5.88 20.44
C ALA A 96 -8.27 -7.34 20.18
N ASN A 97 -7.75 -8.02 21.21
CA ASN A 97 -7.40 -9.43 21.13
C ASN A 97 -8.64 -10.31 20.85
N ARG A 98 -9.75 -10.06 21.54
CA ARG A 98 -11.02 -10.75 21.28
C ARG A 98 -11.50 -10.56 19.85
N ALA A 99 -11.56 -9.31 19.37
CA ALA A 99 -12.04 -9.01 18.01
C ALA A 99 -11.16 -9.65 16.92
N LEU A 100 -9.83 -9.65 17.09
CA LEU A 100 -8.91 -10.35 16.19
C LEU A 100 -9.13 -11.86 16.20
N SER A 101 -9.25 -12.46 17.39
CA SER A 101 -9.50 -13.89 17.52
C SER A 101 -10.82 -14.30 16.86
N GLU A 102 -11.90 -13.55 17.10
CA GLU A 102 -13.21 -13.79 16.51
C GLU A 102 -13.18 -13.65 14.98
N MET A 103 -12.53 -12.61 14.45
CA MET A 103 -12.36 -12.42 13.01
C MET A 103 -11.58 -13.57 12.38
N CYS A 104 -10.46 -13.97 12.99
CA CYS A 104 -9.64 -15.07 12.49
C CYS A 104 -10.38 -16.41 12.56
N GLN A 105 -11.07 -16.69 13.67
CA GLN A 105 -11.87 -17.90 13.83
C GLN A 105 -13.04 -17.94 12.83
N TYR A 106 -13.69 -16.80 12.59
CA TYR A 106 -14.77 -16.69 11.60
C TYR A 106 -14.34 -17.21 10.22
N HIS A 107 -13.12 -16.85 9.81
CA HIS A 107 -12.53 -17.23 8.53
C HIS A 107 -12.00 -18.67 8.52
N LEU A 108 -11.48 -19.17 9.65
CA LEU A 108 -11.10 -20.58 9.79
C LEU A 108 -12.32 -21.51 9.71
N ASP A 109 -13.44 -21.13 10.34
CA ASP A 109 -14.70 -21.88 10.29
C ASP A 109 -15.38 -21.81 8.91
N ARG A 110 -14.98 -20.84 8.07
CA ARG A 110 -15.58 -20.57 6.75
C ARG A 110 -14.49 -20.40 5.69
N PRO A 111 -13.84 -21.49 5.25
CA PRO A 111 -12.71 -21.43 4.33
C PRO A 111 -12.99 -20.65 3.03
N GLN A 112 -14.24 -20.63 2.55
CA GLN A 112 -14.63 -19.83 1.39
C GLN A 112 -14.34 -18.33 1.58
N THR A 113 -14.56 -17.81 2.79
CA THR A 113 -14.33 -16.39 3.12
C THR A 113 -12.84 -16.09 3.32
N LEU A 114 -12.07 -17.06 3.84
CA LEU A 114 -10.62 -16.97 3.97
C LEU A 114 -9.96 -16.82 2.59
N LEU A 115 -10.46 -17.54 1.60
CA LEU A 115 -9.88 -17.62 0.25
C LEU A 115 -10.50 -16.65 -0.76
N GLU A 116 -11.48 -15.83 -0.34
CA GLU A 116 -12.19 -14.86 -1.18
C GLU A 116 -11.27 -13.68 -1.52
N ILE A 117 -10.98 -13.50 -2.81
CA ILE A 117 -9.93 -12.59 -3.31
C ILE A 117 -10.17 -11.12 -3.02
N HIS A 118 -11.44 -10.71 -2.91
CA HIS A 118 -11.81 -9.33 -2.65
C HIS A 118 -11.94 -9.04 -1.15
N SER A 119 -11.97 -10.03 -0.26
CA SER A 119 -12.32 -9.80 1.14
C SER A 119 -11.13 -9.89 2.09
N PHE A 120 -10.35 -10.97 2.01
CA PHE A 120 -9.39 -11.33 3.06
C PHE A 120 -7.90 -11.22 2.73
N PRO A 121 -7.39 -11.42 1.49
CA PRO A 121 -5.95 -11.49 1.23
C PRO A 121 -5.13 -10.31 1.76
N GLU A 122 -5.68 -9.10 1.69
CA GLU A 122 -5.04 -7.88 2.20
C GLU A 122 -4.80 -7.93 3.73
N ALA A 123 -5.71 -8.58 4.48
CA ALA A 123 -5.68 -8.71 5.94
C ALA A 123 -4.39 -9.35 6.44
N LEU A 124 -3.83 -10.28 5.66
CA LEU A 124 -2.68 -11.08 6.08
C LEU A 124 -1.42 -10.28 6.36
N ARG A 125 -1.18 -9.20 5.61
CA ARG A 125 -0.03 -8.32 5.86
C ARG A 125 -0.19 -7.57 7.16
N TYR A 126 -1.42 -7.17 7.49
CA TYR A 126 -1.73 -6.56 8.78
C TYR A 126 -1.59 -7.58 9.92
N LEU A 127 -2.05 -8.81 9.75
CA LEU A 127 -1.84 -9.86 10.76
C LEU A 127 -0.36 -10.12 11.00
N ALA A 128 0.45 -10.24 9.94
CA ALA A 128 1.90 -10.39 10.05
C ALA A 128 2.54 -9.18 10.74
N GLN A 129 2.14 -7.96 10.39
CA GLN A 129 2.63 -6.74 11.05
C GLN A 129 2.28 -6.71 12.53
N LEU A 130 1.02 -6.93 12.91
CA LEU A 130 0.59 -6.92 14.31
C LEU A 130 1.35 -7.99 15.10
N ALA A 131 1.54 -9.17 14.51
CA ALA A 131 2.32 -10.25 15.10
C ALA A 131 3.81 -9.86 15.30
N GLN A 132 4.43 -9.20 14.32
CA GLN A 132 5.81 -8.72 14.40
C GLN A 132 5.98 -7.58 15.40
N PHE A 133 5.05 -6.64 15.47
CA PHE A 133 5.16 -5.46 16.33
C PHE A 133 4.77 -5.73 17.78
N TYR A 134 3.77 -6.58 17.99
CA TYR A 134 3.05 -6.69 19.26
C TYR A 134 2.90 -8.10 19.81
N GLY A 135 3.35 -9.11 19.06
CA GLY A 135 3.38 -10.51 19.50
C GLY A 135 4.27 -10.75 20.73
N PRO A 136 4.46 -12.03 21.12
CA PRO A 136 5.28 -12.39 22.29
C PRO A 136 6.68 -11.75 22.27
N GLU A 137 7.31 -11.71 21.10
CA GLU A 137 8.62 -11.05 20.85
C GLU A 137 8.49 -9.76 20.03
N GLY A 138 7.40 -9.03 20.23
CA GLY A 138 7.06 -7.83 19.45
C GLY A 138 8.16 -6.77 19.44
N THR A 139 8.47 -6.21 18.27
CA THR A 139 9.54 -5.21 18.08
C THR A 139 9.19 -3.82 18.59
N ARG A 140 7.89 -3.50 18.75
CA ARG A 140 7.42 -2.21 19.29
C ARG A 140 7.06 -2.30 20.76
N ALA A 141 6.29 -3.33 21.11
CA ALA A 141 5.93 -3.61 22.48
C ALA A 141 5.60 -5.09 22.62
N LYS A 142 6.30 -5.79 23.50
CA LYS A 142 6.11 -7.22 23.71
C LYS A 142 4.75 -7.50 24.36
N GLY A 143 4.05 -8.52 23.86
CA GLY A 143 2.90 -9.12 24.53
C GLY A 143 1.61 -8.30 24.57
N ARG A 144 1.47 -7.24 23.77
CA ARG A 144 0.18 -6.54 23.61
C ARG A 144 -0.85 -7.40 22.85
N LEU A 145 -0.35 -8.23 21.93
CA LEU A 145 -1.10 -9.34 21.33
C LEU A 145 -0.96 -10.57 22.23
N SER A 146 -2.09 -11.10 22.71
CA SER A 146 -2.12 -12.22 23.65
C SER A 146 -1.63 -13.51 23.00
N PRO A 147 -1.07 -14.45 23.77
CA PRO A 147 -0.64 -15.75 23.23
C PRO A 147 -1.75 -16.51 22.49
N GLU A 148 -2.98 -16.45 22.99
CA GLU A 148 -4.14 -17.13 22.42
C GLU A 148 -4.52 -16.54 21.06
N THR A 149 -4.64 -15.22 20.97
CA THR A 149 -4.92 -14.50 19.72
C THR A 149 -3.77 -14.71 18.72
N TYR A 150 -2.52 -14.64 19.20
CA TYR A 150 -1.33 -14.90 18.38
C TYR A 150 -1.39 -16.28 17.73
N ARG A 151 -1.75 -17.33 18.48
CA ARG A 151 -1.87 -18.70 17.96
C ARG A 151 -2.95 -18.82 16.89
N VAL A 152 -4.13 -18.23 17.11
CA VAL A 152 -5.21 -18.22 16.12
C VAL A 152 -4.79 -17.48 14.85
N MET A 153 -4.13 -16.32 14.97
CA MET A 153 -3.59 -15.58 13.82
C MET A 153 -2.58 -16.41 13.02
N LEU A 154 -1.69 -17.15 13.70
CA LEU A 154 -0.75 -18.06 13.05
C LEU A 154 -1.46 -19.15 12.24
N THR A 155 -2.49 -19.76 12.83
CA THR A 155 -3.30 -20.77 12.13
C THR A 155 -4.02 -20.17 10.92
N THR A 156 -4.61 -18.98 11.04
CA THR A 156 -5.25 -18.28 9.91
C THR A 156 -4.26 -17.96 8.79
N MET A 157 -3.07 -17.46 9.13
CA MET A 157 -2.00 -17.21 8.16
C MET A 157 -1.55 -18.50 7.47
N TRP A 158 -1.36 -19.57 8.22
CA TRP A 158 -0.99 -20.89 7.69
C TRP A 158 -2.05 -21.45 6.74
N GLU A 159 -3.32 -21.52 7.16
CA GLU A 159 -4.39 -22.10 6.34
C GLU A 159 -4.58 -21.35 5.02
N TRP A 160 -4.40 -20.02 5.02
CA TRP A 160 -4.41 -19.27 3.77
C TRP A 160 -3.19 -19.55 2.91
N ALA A 161 -1.98 -19.45 3.47
CA ALA A 161 -0.74 -19.57 2.71
C ALA A 161 -0.55 -20.97 2.12
N LYS A 162 -0.95 -22.00 2.86
CA LYS A 162 -0.99 -23.40 2.44
C LYS A 162 -1.68 -23.57 1.09
N VAL A 163 -2.77 -22.84 0.88
CA VAL A 163 -3.58 -22.91 -0.35
C VAL A 163 -3.13 -21.89 -1.39
N LYS A 164 -2.86 -20.63 -0.99
CA LYS A 164 -2.74 -19.49 -1.92
C LYS A 164 -1.31 -19.12 -2.31
N SER A 165 -0.31 -19.40 -1.47
CA SER A 165 1.08 -19.22 -1.87
C SER A 165 1.50 -20.40 -2.73
N LYS A 166 1.97 -20.13 -3.95
CA LYS A 166 2.39 -21.16 -4.90
C LYS A 166 3.79 -20.86 -5.42
N MET A 167 4.69 -21.84 -5.37
CA MET A 167 6.03 -21.73 -5.95
C MET A 167 5.97 -21.40 -7.45
N ALA A 168 4.98 -21.96 -8.15
CA ALA A 168 4.73 -21.69 -9.57
C ALA A 168 4.31 -20.23 -9.87
N ALA A 169 4.03 -19.40 -8.87
CA ALA A 169 3.77 -17.98 -9.05
C ALA A 169 5.05 -17.12 -8.94
N CYS A 170 6.16 -17.68 -8.44
CA CYS A 170 7.45 -17.00 -8.26
C CYS A 170 8.33 -17.09 -9.52
N VAL A 171 7.76 -16.92 -10.71
CA VAL A 171 8.46 -17.14 -11.99
C VAL A 171 9.14 -15.85 -12.43
N VAL A 172 10.47 -15.89 -12.52
CA VAL A 172 11.30 -14.78 -13.03
C VAL A 172 11.63 -14.98 -14.51
N ASP A 173 12.19 -16.13 -14.88
CA ASP A 173 12.84 -16.33 -16.18
C ASP A 173 11.89 -16.25 -17.39
N GLU A 174 10.61 -16.59 -17.23
CA GLU A 174 9.66 -16.62 -18.36
C GLU A 174 9.10 -15.25 -18.74
N SER A 175 8.95 -14.35 -17.77
CA SER A 175 8.25 -13.07 -17.99
C SER A 175 8.97 -11.86 -17.43
N HIS A 176 10.14 -12.05 -16.81
CA HIS A 176 10.81 -11.02 -16.01
C HIS A 176 9.83 -10.32 -15.06
N THR A 177 8.90 -11.08 -14.47
CA THR A 177 7.84 -10.59 -13.56
C THR A 177 6.77 -9.65 -14.19
N TRP A 178 6.68 -9.59 -15.52
CA TRP A 178 5.68 -8.81 -16.28
C TRP A 178 4.40 -9.56 -16.62
N THR A 179 4.24 -10.76 -16.07
CA THR A 179 2.94 -11.45 -16.00
C THR A 179 2.19 -10.98 -14.76
N ILE A 180 1.05 -10.33 -14.96
CA ILE A 180 0.19 -9.80 -13.91
C ILE A 180 -1.08 -10.64 -13.84
N THR A 181 -1.42 -11.15 -12.66
CA THR A 181 -2.69 -11.82 -12.40
C THR A 181 -3.74 -10.81 -11.95
N ASP A 182 -4.96 -10.91 -12.47
CA ASP A 182 -6.07 -9.98 -12.27
C ASP A 182 -5.73 -8.55 -12.70
N SER A 183 -5.54 -7.63 -11.74
CA SER A 183 -5.04 -6.27 -11.96
C SER A 183 -3.73 -6.05 -11.20
N GLU A 184 -2.95 -5.04 -11.60
CA GLU A 184 -1.62 -4.81 -11.05
C GLU A 184 -1.62 -4.61 -9.52
N ASN A 185 -2.56 -3.83 -9.00
CA ASN A 185 -2.72 -3.71 -7.55
C ASN A 185 -3.10 -5.04 -6.89
N HIS A 186 -3.97 -5.87 -7.49
CA HIS A 186 -4.37 -7.15 -6.92
C HIS A 186 -3.19 -8.14 -6.89
N HIS A 187 -2.41 -8.18 -7.97
CA HIS A 187 -1.16 -8.93 -8.04
C HIS A 187 -0.18 -8.49 -6.95
N ALA A 188 -0.02 -7.17 -6.78
CA ALA A 188 0.85 -6.59 -5.76
C ALA A 188 0.41 -6.91 -4.34
N ASN A 189 -0.89 -6.83 -4.09
CA ASN A 189 -1.45 -7.23 -2.81
C ASN A 189 -1.21 -8.72 -2.53
N HIS A 190 -1.38 -9.58 -3.54
CA HIS A 190 -1.18 -11.02 -3.38
C HIS A 190 0.26 -11.39 -3.05
N PHE A 191 1.25 -10.93 -3.82
CA PHE A 191 2.65 -11.29 -3.56
C PHE A 191 3.15 -10.72 -2.23
N ALA A 192 2.65 -9.54 -1.81
CA ALA A 192 3.08 -8.92 -0.56
C ALA A 192 2.51 -9.71 0.63
N SER A 193 1.27 -10.21 0.53
CA SER A 193 0.69 -11.12 1.52
C SER A 193 1.43 -12.45 1.58
N CYS A 194 1.80 -13.01 0.42
CA CYS A 194 2.59 -14.25 0.39
C CYS A 194 3.96 -14.06 1.03
N LEU A 195 4.71 -13.01 0.68
CA LEU A 195 6.01 -12.74 1.32
C LEU A 195 5.85 -12.54 2.83
N ALA A 196 4.92 -11.68 3.26
CA ALA A 196 4.74 -11.35 4.68
C ALA A 196 4.46 -12.60 5.51
N VAL A 197 3.49 -13.40 5.08
CA VAL A 197 3.08 -14.61 5.82
C VAL A 197 4.17 -15.68 5.79
N THR A 198 4.75 -15.97 4.63
CA THR A 198 5.74 -17.05 4.51
C THR A 198 7.03 -16.72 5.24
N THR A 199 7.47 -15.47 5.20
CA THR A 199 8.63 -14.99 5.97
C THR A 199 8.36 -15.05 7.47
N PHE A 200 7.14 -14.73 7.92
CA PHE A 200 6.78 -14.84 9.33
C PHE A 200 6.72 -16.30 9.79
N LEU A 201 5.97 -17.15 9.08
CA LEU A 201 5.81 -18.59 9.40
C LEU A 201 7.15 -19.35 9.35
N ALA A 202 8.08 -18.94 8.48
CA ALA A 202 9.43 -19.49 8.41
C ALA A 202 10.24 -19.31 9.73
N ARG A 203 9.84 -18.39 10.60
CA ARG A 203 10.49 -18.15 11.91
C ARG A 203 9.79 -18.88 13.05
N VAL A 204 8.57 -19.37 12.84
CA VAL A 204 7.76 -20.01 13.89
C VAL A 204 8.03 -21.52 13.88
N PRO A 205 8.62 -22.11 14.95
CA PRO A 205 9.04 -23.51 14.95
C PRO A 205 7.94 -24.50 14.55
N GLU A 206 6.69 -24.24 14.95
CA GLU A 206 5.54 -25.08 14.63
C GLU A 206 5.25 -25.17 13.12
N TYR A 207 5.46 -24.08 12.37
CA TYR A 207 5.03 -23.97 10.96
C TYR A 207 6.19 -23.99 9.97
N ARG A 208 7.40 -23.68 10.45
CA ARG A 208 8.60 -23.51 9.62
C ARG A 208 8.88 -24.69 8.69
N ASP A 209 8.68 -25.91 9.19
CA ASP A 209 9.01 -27.17 8.51
C ASP A 209 7.77 -27.89 7.97
N ARG A 210 6.56 -27.34 8.16
CA ARG A 210 5.33 -27.89 7.59
C ARG A 210 5.28 -27.61 6.08
N LEU A 211 4.69 -28.54 5.33
CA LEU A 211 4.49 -28.41 3.89
C LEU A 211 3.16 -27.71 3.59
N PHE A 212 3.20 -26.76 2.65
CA PHE A 212 2.01 -26.23 1.98
C PHE A 212 1.45 -27.24 0.97
N ASP A 213 0.27 -26.96 0.39
CA ASP A 213 -0.40 -27.89 -0.53
C ASP A 213 0.40 -28.11 -1.84
N ASP A 214 1.36 -27.24 -2.15
CA ASP A 214 2.27 -27.41 -3.29
C ASP A 214 3.56 -28.17 -2.95
N GLY A 215 3.63 -28.78 -1.76
CA GLY A 215 4.74 -29.65 -1.34
C GLY A 215 5.98 -28.92 -0.83
N HIS A 216 5.92 -27.60 -0.63
CA HIS A 216 7.05 -26.79 -0.18
C HIS A 216 6.82 -26.17 1.20
N THR A 217 7.90 -25.87 1.91
CA THR A 217 7.88 -25.25 3.23
C THR A 217 7.74 -23.72 3.17
N ALA A 218 7.32 -23.10 4.27
CA ALA A 218 7.30 -21.64 4.41
C ALA A 218 8.67 -20.99 4.12
N ARG A 219 9.79 -21.65 4.50
CA ARG A 219 11.15 -21.16 4.18
C ARG A 219 11.43 -21.13 2.67
N GLN A 220 11.05 -22.19 1.96
CA GLN A 220 11.24 -22.26 0.50
C GLN A 220 10.41 -21.20 -0.21
N HIS A 221 9.15 -21.02 0.20
CA HIS A 221 8.30 -19.94 -0.32
C HIS A 221 8.85 -18.56 -0.01
N SER A 222 9.29 -18.30 1.23
CA SER A 222 9.88 -17.01 1.60
C SER A 222 11.12 -16.68 0.75
N ALA A 223 11.99 -17.65 0.51
CA ALA A 223 13.15 -17.48 -0.37
C ALA A 223 12.75 -17.22 -1.83
N ALA A 224 11.79 -17.98 -2.36
CA ALA A 224 11.31 -17.82 -3.73
C ALA A 224 10.62 -16.47 -3.97
N TRP A 225 9.72 -16.06 -3.07
CA TRP A 225 9.10 -14.74 -3.12
C TRP A 225 10.13 -13.62 -2.97
N THR A 226 11.13 -13.78 -2.11
CA THR A 226 12.21 -12.79 -1.98
C THR A 226 12.98 -12.63 -3.30
N ALA A 227 13.34 -13.73 -3.97
CA ALA A 227 14.01 -13.69 -5.27
C ALA A 227 13.13 -13.04 -6.35
N TYR A 228 11.86 -13.46 -6.45
CA TYR A 228 10.90 -12.88 -7.38
C TYR A 228 10.70 -11.39 -7.15
N LEU A 229 10.54 -10.94 -5.90
CA LEU A 229 10.23 -9.55 -5.57
C LEU A 229 11.43 -8.62 -5.71
N ARG A 230 12.65 -9.13 -5.49
CA ARG A 230 13.87 -8.41 -5.85
C ARG A 230 13.85 -8.07 -7.33
N GLU A 231 13.56 -9.04 -8.20
CA GLU A 231 13.52 -8.77 -9.64
C GLU A 231 12.32 -7.93 -10.05
N TYR A 232 11.14 -8.16 -9.46
CA TYR A 232 9.94 -7.35 -9.67
C TYR A 232 10.23 -5.86 -9.51
N LEU A 233 10.84 -5.47 -8.39
CA LEU A 233 11.15 -4.07 -8.11
C LEU A 233 12.22 -3.50 -9.05
N SER A 234 13.24 -4.30 -9.39
CA SER A 234 14.28 -3.90 -10.35
C SER A 234 13.72 -3.67 -11.74
N GLU A 235 12.83 -4.53 -12.22
CA GLU A 235 12.20 -4.40 -13.53
C GLU A 235 11.35 -3.13 -13.63
N ARG A 236 10.61 -2.78 -12.57
CA ARG A 236 9.86 -1.52 -12.52
C ARG A 236 10.76 -0.29 -12.50
N GLY A 237 11.92 -0.38 -11.85
CA GLY A 237 12.93 0.68 -11.92
C GLY A 237 13.55 0.83 -13.32
N ARG A 238 13.81 -0.28 -14.03
CA ARG A 238 14.46 -0.27 -15.36
C ARG A 238 13.53 0.08 -16.51
N LYS A 239 12.28 -0.39 -16.47
CA LYS A 239 11.38 -0.39 -17.64
C LYS A 239 10.16 0.54 -17.46
N GLY A 240 9.96 1.09 -16.28
CA GLY A 240 8.82 1.94 -15.91
C GLY A 240 7.99 1.31 -14.80
N MET A 241 7.38 2.13 -13.93
CA MET A 241 6.82 1.65 -12.67
C MET A 241 5.54 0.83 -12.82
N THR A 242 4.38 1.47 -12.91
CA THR A 242 3.07 0.83 -12.91
C THR A 242 2.32 1.08 -14.21
N VAL A 243 1.52 0.09 -14.62
CA VAL A 243 0.55 0.20 -15.72
C VAL A 243 -0.73 0.88 -15.25
N GLU A 244 -1.10 0.73 -13.97
CA GLU A 244 -2.16 1.50 -13.32
C GLU A 244 -1.64 2.90 -12.93
N ILE A 245 -1.31 3.70 -13.95
CA ILE A 245 -0.62 4.99 -13.88
C ILE A 245 -1.44 6.00 -13.06
N GLU A 246 -0.90 6.41 -11.90
CA GLU A 246 -1.43 7.46 -11.02
C GLU A 246 -2.95 7.43 -10.82
N SER A 247 -3.52 6.23 -10.77
CA SER A 247 -4.93 6.00 -10.51
C SER A 247 -5.25 6.40 -9.06
N PRO A 248 -6.33 7.18 -8.81
CA PRO A 248 -6.67 7.67 -7.47
C PRO A 248 -6.80 6.58 -6.39
N SER A 249 -7.18 5.36 -6.79
CA SER A 249 -7.37 4.22 -5.89
C SER A 249 -6.39 3.07 -6.15
N TYR A 250 -6.09 2.72 -7.40
CA TYR A 250 -5.30 1.52 -7.72
C TYR A 250 -3.81 1.69 -7.41
N ALA A 251 -3.21 2.84 -7.77
CA ALA A 251 -1.79 3.09 -7.56
C ALA A 251 -1.40 3.00 -6.08
N SER A 252 -2.28 3.49 -5.20
CA SER A 252 -2.10 3.40 -3.74
C SER A 252 -2.06 1.96 -3.21
N GLY A 253 -2.79 1.04 -3.85
CA GLY A 253 -2.77 -0.39 -3.49
C GLY A 253 -1.42 -1.03 -3.81
N THR A 254 -0.86 -0.72 -4.98
CA THR A 254 0.49 -1.18 -5.37
C THR A 254 1.56 -0.54 -4.49
N LEU A 255 1.48 0.76 -4.22
CA LEU A 255 2.43 1.45 -3.33
C LEU A 255 2.39 0.88 -1.91
N SER A 256 1.18 0.69 -1.35
CA SER A 256 0.97 0.04 -0.05
C SER A 256 1.65 -1.34 0.01
N ALA A 257 1.51 -2.16 -1.04
CA ALA A 257 2.18 -3.45 -1.12
C ALA A 257 3.71 -3.33 -0.98
N VAL A 258 4.34 -2.33 -1.63
CA VAL A 258 5.80 -2.13 -1.54
C VAL A 258 6.24 -1.59 -0.18
N TYR A 259 5.44 -0.75 0.48
CA TYR A 259 5.66 -0.37 1.88
C TYR A 259 5.70 -1.59 2.80
N TRP A 260 4.83 -2.57 2.57
CA TRP A 260 4.86 -3.84 3.31
C TRP A 260 6.14 -4.65 3.05
N LEU A 261 6.64 -4.68 1.81
CA LEU A 261 7.91 -5.35 1.51
C LEU A 261 9.06 -4.72 2.29
N TYR A 262 9.11 -3.39 2.38
CA TYR A 262 10.13 -2.68 3.14
C TYR A 262 10.05 -2.98 4.64
N GLU A 263 8.85 -2.92 5.22
CA GLU A 263 8.67 -3.02 6.67
C GLU A 263 8.81 -4.47 7.20
N LEU A 264 8.38 -5.46 6.41
CA LEU A 264 8.28 -6.86 6.85
C LEU A 264 9.41 -7.77 6.32
N SER A 265 10.29 -7.26 5.44
CA SER A 265 11.42 -8.03 4.95
C SER A 265 12.64 -7.89 5.88
N ASP A 266 13.27 -9.03 6.19
CA ASP A 266 14.60 -9.09 6.80
C ASP A 266 15.72 -9.10 5.73
N ASP A 267 15.35 -9.26 4.46
CA ASP A 267 16.31 -9.37 3.38
C ASP A 267 16.84 -7.97 3.00
N PRO A 268 18.15 -7.68 3.18
CA PRO A 268 18.67 -6.33 3.01
C PRO A 268 18.56 -5.84 1.56
N VAL A 269 18.70 -6.73 0.58
CA VAL A 269 18.60 -6.36 -0.84
C VAL A 269 17.15 -6.05 -1.23
N LEU A 270 16.19 -6.87 -0.81
CA LEU A 270 14.77 -6.62 -1.06
C LEU A 270 14.33 -5.33 -0.36
N LYS A 271 14.74 -5.13 0.89
CA LYS A 271 14.44 -3.91 1.66
C LYS A 271 15.00 -2.67 0.99
N HIS A 272 16.24 -2.73 0.50
CA HIS A 272 16.85 -1.62 -0.25
C HIS A 272 16.10 -1.34 -1.55
N ARG A 273 15.80 -2.36 -2.37
CA ARG A 273 15.03 -2.18 -3.62
C ARG A 273 13.62 -1.65 -3.38
N ALA A 274 12.98 -2.05 -2.28
CA ALA A 274 11.68 -1.52 -1.89
C ALA A 274 11.80 -0.04 -1.51
N SER A 275 12.85 0.35 -0.78
CA SER A 275 13.16 1.75 -0.48
C SER A 275 13.40 2.58 -1.75
N ASP A 276 14.15 2.05 -2.72
CA ASP A 276 14.41 2.73 -3.99
C ASP A 276 13.13 2.90 -4.80
N TYR A 277 12.28 1.87 -4.86
CA TYR A 277 10.97 1.96 -5.52
C TYR A 277 10.08 3.01 -4.86
N ILE A 278 9.98 3.02 -3.53
CA ILE A 278 9.16 3.99 -2.80
C ILE A 278 9.72 5.40 -3.01
N THR A 279 11.05 5.57 -2.98
CA THR A 279 11.73 6.84 -3.31
C THR A 279 11.38 7.31 -4.71
N LEU A 280 11.49 6.44 -5.71
CA LEU A 280 11.17 6.77 -7.10
C LEU A 280 9.69 7.16 -7.27
N TYR A 281 8.78 6.43 -6.63
CA TYR A 281 7.35 6.75 -6.63
C TYR A 281 7.11 8.17 -6.10
N TRP A 282 7.64 8.48 -4.91
CA TRP A 282 7.47 9.79 -4.30
C TRP A 282 8.18 10.90 -5.06
N ALA A 283 9.30 10.63 -5.71
CA ALA A 283 9.97 11.61 -6.56
C ALA A 283 9.11 11.96 -7.80
N LEU A 284 8.54 10.96 -8.47
CA LEU A 284 7.64 11.17 -9.61
C LEU A 284 6.35 11.89 -9.19
N TRP A 285 5.79 11.53 -8.04
CA TRP A 285 4.64 12.20 -7.44
C TRP A 285 4.98 13.66 -7.12
N ALA A 286 6.11 13.91 -6.46
CA ALA A 286 6.56 15.24 -6.07
C ALA A 286 6.66 16.15 -7.28
N GLN A 287 7.30 15.71 -8.37
CA GLN A 287 7.44 16.49 -9.61
C GLN A 287 6.11 16.90 -10.27
N GLN A 288 5.03 16.17 -10.00
CA GLN A 288 3.81 16.27 -10.81
C GLN A 288 2.59 16.61 -9.99
N GLN A 289 2.79 17.30 -8.85
CA GLN A 289 1.71 17.76 -7.99
C GLN A 289 1.84 19.25 -7.64
N ILE A 290 0.68 19.85 -7.37
CA ILE A 290 0.53 21.15 -6.71
C ILE A 290 -0.40 20.95 -5.51
N ASP A 291 0.03 21.34 -4.31
CA ASP A 291 -0.72 21.20 -3.06
C ASP A 291 -1.29 19.79 -2.80
N GLY A 292 -0.57 18.77 -3.26
CA GLY A 292 -0.91 17.36 -3.10
C GLY A 292 -1.89 16.83 -4.15
N ILE A 293 -2.29 17.65 -5.12
CA ILE A 293 -3.11 17.25 -6.26
C ILE A 293 -2.20 16.90 -7.43
N GLU A 294 -2.24 15.63 -7.83
CA GLU A 294 -1.44 15.12 -8.93
C GLU A 294 -2.03 15.51 -10.29
N GLY A 295 -1.23 16.16 -11.13
CA GLY A 295 -1.54 16.39 -12.54
C GLY A 295 -1.05 15.28 -13.47
N GLY A 296 -0.94 15.62 -14.75
CA GLY A 296 -0.50 14.71 -15.80
C GLY A 296 -1.53 13.62 -16.16
N ALA A 297 -1.21 12.81 -17.16
CA ALA A 297 -2.11 11.76 -17.61
C ALA A 297 -2.26 10.62 -16.59
N LYS A 298 -3.42 9.97 -16.58
CA LYS A 298 -3.75 8.88 -15.65
C LYS A 298 -4.33 7.68 -16.40
N ALA A 299 -4.19 6.48 -15.86
CA ALA A 299 -4.85 5.28 -16.36
C ALA A 299 -5.70 4.65 -15.25
N ARG A 300 -6.72 3.87 -15.64
CA ARG A 300 -7.60 3.18 -14.67
C ARG A 300 -8.25 4.17 -13.68
N CYS A 301 -8.60 5.35 -14.18
CA CYS A 301 -9.28 6.39 -13.42
C CYS A 301 -10.75 6.44 -13.87
N TYR A 302 -11.71 6.29 -12.96
CA TYR A 302 -13.13 6.36 -13.32
C TYR A 302 -13.64 7.81 -13.20
N PRO A 303 -14.62 8.25 -14.01
CA PRO A 303 -15.07 9.64 -14.01
C PRO A 303 -15.38 10.19 -12.62
N ASP A 304 -16.06 9.42 -11.77
CA ASP A 304 -16.41 9.87 -10.42
C ASP A 304 -15.19 9.97 -9.48
N SER A 305 -14.17 9.14 -9.69
CA SER A 305 -12.90 9.27 -8.97
C SER A 305 -12.06 10.44 -9.49
N ALA A 306 -12.14 10.76 -10.79
CA ALA A 306 -11.38 11.85 -11.40
C ALA A 306 -11.87 13.24 -10.96
N LYS A 307 -13.19 13.41 -10.80
CA LYS A 307 -13.84 14.71 -10.50
C LYS A 307 -13.36 15.38 -9.22
N HIS A 308 -12.94 14.61 -8.22
CA HIS A 308 -12.63 15.15 -6.90
C HIS A 308 -11.17 15.53 -6.71
N GLY A 309 -10.26 15.14 -7.62
CA GLY A 309 -8.82 15.39 -7.52
C GLY A 309 -8.11 14.70 -6.35
N GLU A 310 -8.84 14.23 -5.34
CA GLU A 310 -8.29 13.51 -4.20
C GLU A 310 -7.91 12.07 -4.54
N SER A 311 -6.73 11.65 -4.10
CA SER A 311 -6.25 10.27 -4.18
C SER A 311 -5.91 9.74 -2.79
N PHE A 312 -5.78 8.43 -2.66
CA PHE A 312 -5.19 7.87 -1.43
C PHE A 312 -3.73 8.30 -1.24
N VAL A 313 -3.03 8.64 -2.32
CA VAL A 313 -1.65 9.14 -2.26
C VAL A 313 -1.63 10.57 -1.72
N SER A 314 -2.56 11.45 -2.14
CA SER A 314 -2.68 12.80 -1.56
C SER A 314 -2.97 12.76 -0.06
N ARG A 315 -3.76 11.77 0.39
CA ARG A 315 -4.02 11.52 1.82
C ARG A 315 -2.79 10.95 2.55
N ALA A 316 -1.99 10.11 1.90
CA ALA A 316 -0.72 9.64 2.45
C ALA A 316 0.31 10.79 2.57
N ALA A 317 0.33 11.70 1.59
CA ALA A 317 1.18 12.88 1.57
C ALA A 317 0.88 13.82 2.76
N TRP A 318 -0.37 13.88 3.22
CA TRP A 318 -0.71 14.63 4.43
C TRP A 318 0.07 14.11 5.64
N TYR A 319 0.15 12.79 5.83
CA TYR A 319 0.88 12.21 6.96
C TYR A 319 2.40 12.42 6.83
N ALA A 320 2.95 12.30 5.62
CA ALA A 320 4.38 12.45 5.38
C ALA A 320 4.86 13.92 5.39
N LEU A 321 4.12 14.82 4.74
CA LEU A 321 4.58 16.17 4.38
C LEU A 321 3.66 17.29 4.87
N GLY A 322 2.43 16.99 5.28
CA GLY A 322 1.45 18.02 5.65
C GLY A 322 0.76 18.69 4.46
N VAL A 323 0.87 18.09 3.27
CA VAL A 323 0.29 18.57 2.01
C VAL A 323 -0.76 17.58 1.50
N GLY A 324 -1.79 18.07 0.82
CA GLY A 324 -2.91 17.27 0.32
C GLY A 324 -4.08 17.18 1.31
N SER A 325 -4.97 16.20 1.10
CA SER A 325 -6.23 16.08 1.84
C SER A 325 -5.99 15.62 3.29
N SER A 326 -6.38 16.46 4.24
CA SER A 326 -6.07 16.25 5.65
C SER A 326 -6.97 15.21 6.36
N GLN A 327 -6.38 14.56 7.39
CA GLN A 327 -7.08 13.85 8.48
C GLN A 327 -7.98 12.65 8.11
N PHE A 328 -7.56 11.82 7.16
CA PHE A 328 -8.28 10.61 6.74
C PHE A 328 -7.87 9.35 7.54
N VAL A 329 -8.75 8.85 8.42
CA VAL A 329 -8.50 7.64 9.22
C VAL A 329 -9.14 6.42 8.55
N HIS A 330 -8.31 5.56 7.97
CA HIS A 330 -8.75 4.34 7.28
C HIS A 330 -7.61 3.30 7.27
N LEU A 331 -7.94 2.01 7.17
CA LEU A 331 -6.96 0.92 7.21
C LEU A 331 -5.85 1.08 6.16
N SER A 332 -6.19 1.54 4.96
CA SER A 332 -5.23 1.74 3.86
C SER A 332 -4.15 2.78 4.17
N MET A 333 -4.29 3.60 5.22
CA MET A 333 -3.26 4.55 5.65
C MET A 333 -2.20 3.93 6.56
N LEU A 334 -2.48 2.79 7.18
CA LEU A 334 -1.55 2.11 8.10
C LEU A 334 -0.15 1.88 7.52
N PRO A 335 0.06 1.43 6.27
CA PRO A 335 1.42 1.28 5.72
C PRO A 335 2.21 2.59 5.78
N PHE A 336 1.56 3.74 5.58
CA PHE A 336 2.21 5.04 5.56
C PHE A 336 2.44 5.61 6.97
N VAL A 337 1.51 5.41 7.90
CA VAL A 337 1.63 5.94 9.28
C VAL A 337 2.43 5.03 10.22
N THR A 338 2.64 3.76 9.84
CA THR A 338 3.42 2.82 10.64
C THR A 338 4.79 2.50 10.06
N SER A 339 5.06 2.72 8.77
CA SER A 339 6.37 2.36 8.21
C SER A 339 7.52 3.14 8.86
N SER A 340 8.64 2.45 9.03
CA SER A 340 9.92 3.04 9.42
C SER A 340 10.61 3.78 8.27
N TRP A 341 10.16 3.61 7.03
CA TRP A 341 10.70 4.33 5.86
C TRP A 341 10.46 5.82 5.97
N LYS A 342 11.44 6.61 5.52
CA LYS A 342 11.40 8.07 5.54
C LYS A 342 11.64 8.60 4.14
N ILE A 343 10.82 9.57 3.75
CA ILE A 343 10.99 10.27 2.48
C ILE A 343 12.35 10.99 2.48
N PRO A 344 13.16 10.86 1.40
CA PRO A 344 14.46 11.52 1.32
C PRO A 344 14.33 13.05 1.27
N ASP A 345 15.31 13.75 1.83
CA ASP A 345 15.33 15.22 1.94
C ASP A 345 15.12 15.92 0.59
N VAL A 346 15.81 15.46 -0.45
CA VAL A 346 15.67 16.00 -1.81
C VAL A 346 14.26 15.81 -2.38
N VAL A 347 13.55 14.75 -1.98
CA VAL A 347 12.17 14.52 -2.41
C VAL A 347 11.20 15.39 -1.61
N MET A 348 11.48 15.64 -0.33
CA MET A 348 10.70 16.61 0.47
C MET A 348 10.82 18.01 -0.10
N ASP A 349 12.04 18.43 -0.42
CA ASP A 349 12.33 19.72 -1.04
C ASP A 349 11.58 19.87 -2.37
N LEU A 350 11.71 18.87 -3.23
CA LEU A 350 10.98 18.81 -4.49
C LEU A 350 9.46 18.81 -4.29
N ALA A 351 8.92 18.18 -3.26
CA ALA A 351 7.47 18.18 -3.04
C ALA A 351 6.93 19.52 -2.52
N LEU A 352 7.73 20.26 -1.76
CA LEU A 352 7.28 21.44 -1.01
C LEU A 352 7.64 22.76 -1.70
N ASP A 353 8.73 22.82 -2.47
CA ASP A 353 9.13 24.02 -3.21
C ASP A 353 8.49 24.08 -4.60
N VAL A 354 7.16 24.18 -4.66
CA VAL A 354 6.42 24.23 -5.93
C VAL A 354 6.92 25.35 -6.85
N LYS A 355 7.24 26.53 -6.28
CA LYS A 355 7.70 27.71 -7.00
C LYS A 355 9.13 27.56 -7.50
N GLY A 356 10.06 27.13 -6.66
CA GLY A 356 11.48 27.04 -7.01
C GLY A 356 11.82 25.93 -7.99
N ARG A 357 10.97 24.90 -8.13
CA ARG A 357 11.07 23.92 -9.23
C ARG A 357 10.97 24.53 -10.63
N GLY A 358 10.33 25.70 -10.76
CA GLY A 358 10.13 26.37 -12.04
C GLY A 358 9.31 25.56 -13.04
N SER A 359 9.63 25.72 -14.33
CA SER A 359 8.92 25.07 -15.43
C SER A 359 9.78 24.02 -16.12
N TYR A 360 9.24 22.82 -16.31
CA TYR A 360 9.98 21.68 -16.86
C TYR A 360 9.06 20.61 -17.44
N GLU A 361 9.66 19.67 -18.16
CA GLU A 361 9.01 18.51 -18.73
C GLU A 361 9.38 17.25 -17.94
N VAL A 362 8.39 16.39 -17.69
CA VAL A 362 8.58 15.04 -17.16
C VAL A 362 8.15 14.05 -18.24
N ILE A 363 9.05 13.13 -18.59
CA ILE A 363 8.80 12.11 -19.61
C ILE A 363 9.02 10.74 -18.98
N GLU A 364 7.94 9.97 -18.89
CA GLU A 364 7.97 8.62 -18.34
C GLU A 364 7.59 7.60 -19.40
N ARG A 365 8.38 6.53 -19.52
CA ARG A 365 8.00 5.35 -20.29
C ARG A 365 7.30 4.36 -19.38
N ARG A 366 6.15 3.87 -19.81
CA ARG A 366 5.39 2.84 -19.10
C ARG A 366 5.14 1.67 -20.07
N PRO A 367 5.20 0.43 -19.58
CA PRO A 367 4.87 -0.73 -20.40
C PRO A 367 3.35 -0.82 -20.60
N GLY A 368 2.90 -1.56 -21.62
CA GLY A 368 1.47 -1.69 -21.89
C GLY A 368 1.12 -2.64 -23.04
N LEU A 369 2.03 -2.83 -23.99
CA LEU A 369 1.85 -3.82 -25.06
C LEU A 369 1.79 -5.24 -24.49
N ALA A 370 0.98 -6.08 -25.12
CA ALA A 370 0.95 -7.50 -24.84
C ALA A 370 2.21 -8.17 -25.40
N GLN A 371 2.69 -9.22 -24.72
CA GLN A 371 3.76 -10.06 -25.25
C GLN A 371 3.30 -10.71 -26.57
N PRO A 372 4.14 -10.72 -27.63
CA PRO A 372 3.78 -11.41 -28.87
C PRO A 372 3.43 -12.88 -28.63
N GLY A 373 2.32 -13.35 -29.23
CA GLY A 373 1.85 -14.72 -29.00
C GLY A 373 1.22 -14.96 -27.63
N ALA A 374 1.07 -13.93 -26.80
CA ALA A 374 0.24 -14.02 -25.60
C ALA A 374 -1.21 -14.25 -26.01
N GLU A 375 -1.64 -15.51 -25.92
CA GLU A 375 -3.06 -15.81 -25.95
C GLU A 375 -3.74 -15.10 -24.77
N LYS A 376 -4.98 -14.67 -24.96
CA LYS A 376 -5.78 -14.10 -23.88
C LYS A 376 -6.10 -15.17 -22.83
N ARG A 377 -5.14 -15.44 -21.94
CA ARG A 377 -5.36 -16.26 -20.74
C ARG A 377 -6.26 -15.46 -19.81
N LYS A 378 -7.44 -16.00 -19.53
CA LYS A 378 -8.43 -15.34 -18.67
C LYS A 378 -7.80 -15.05 -17.30
N GLY A 379 -7.83 -13.78 -16.89
CA GLY A 379 -7.30 -13.34 -15.60
C GLY A 379 -5.77 -13.13 -15.55
N MET A 380 -5.06 -13.18 -16.67
CA MET A 380 -3.64 -12.87 -16.73
C MET A 380 -3.33 -11.86 -17.84
N SER A 381 -2.50 -10.87 -17.52
CA SER A 381 -1.94 -9.91 -18.47
C SER A 381 -0.46 -10.18 -18.64
N GLN A 382 -0.06 -10.67 -19.82
CA GLN A 382 1.34 -10.86 -20.19
C GLN A 382 1.83 -9.60 -20.90
N ILE A 383 2.54 -8.74 -20.17
CA ILE A 383 3.03 -7.47 -20.69
C ILE A 383 4.40 -7.70 -21.33
N ALA A 384 4.64 -7.10 -22.51
CA ALA A 384 5.95 -7.08 -23.13
C ALA A 384 6.90 -6.15 -22.36
N PRO A 385 7.97 -6.64 -21.71
CA PRO A 385 8.89 -5.82 -20.91
C PRO A 385 9.60 -4.73 -21.74
N ASP A 386 10.04 -5.09 -22.94
CA ASP A 386 10.74 -4.19 -23.86
C ASP A 386 9.81 -3.50 -24.86
N GLY A 387 8.53 -3.88 -24.86
CA GLY A 387 7.56 -3.38 -25.82
C GLY A 387 7.39 -1.87 -25.75
N GLY A 388 7.60 -1.28 -24.56
CA GLY A 388 7.24 0.11 -24.31
C GLY A 388 5.82 0.38 -24.81
N GLY A 389 5.51 1.61 -25.17
CA GLY A 389 4.29 1.91 -25.91
C GLY A 389 3.41 2.95 -25.24
N LEU A 390 3.56 3.17 -23.94
CA LEU A 390 2.98 4.32 -23.27
C LEU A 390 4.10 5.31 -22.92
N VAL A 391 3.95 6.53 -23.40
CA VAL A 391 4.78 7.67 -22.97
C VAL A 391 3.86 8.63 -22.27
N ARG A 392 4.07 8.80 -20.97
CA ARG A 392 3.41 9.84 -20.18
C ARG A 392 4.28 11.08 -20.26
N TYR A 393 3.76 12.11 -20.91
CA TYR A 393 4.40 13.42 -20.99
C TYR A 393 3.64 14.39 -20.10
N THR A 394 4.36 15.11 -19.25
CA THR A 394 3.78 16.12 -18.35
C THR A 394 4.61 17.39 -18.44
N TYR A 395 3.95 18.52 -18.68
CA TYR A 395 4.54 19.84 -18.54
C TYR A 395 4.11 20.43 -17.19
N CYS A 396 5.09 20.77 -16.37
CA CYS A 396 4.90 21.30 -15.02
C CYS A 396 5.32 22.77 -14.99
N THR A 397 4.50 23.61 -14.35
CA THR A 397 4.86 24.97 -13.91
C THR A 397 4.39 25.15 -12.46
N PRO A 398 4.79 26.24 -11.78
CA PRO A 398 4.25 26.56 -10.45
C PRO A 398 2.73 26.74 -10.42
N GLU A 399 2.12 27.11 -11.55
CA GLU A 399 0.69 27.44 -11.66
C GLU A 399 -0.16 26.28 -12.16
N PHE A 400 0.40 25.36 -12.96
CA PHE A 400 -0.35 24.20 -13.46
C PHE A 400 0.54 22.99 -13.78
N VAL A 401 -0.07 21.81 -13.73
CA VAL A 401 0.53 20.56 -14.20
C VAL A 401 -0.41 19.94 -15.21
N MET A 402 0.02 19.82 -16.47
CA MET A 402 -0.79 19.27 -17.55
C MET A 402 0.00 18.19 -18.28
N GLY A 403 -0.67 17.10 -18.66
CA GLY A 403 0.02 16.04 -19.38
C GLY A 403 -0.90 15.28 -20.32
N SER A 404 -0.30 14.38 -21.08
CA SER A 404 -0.96 13.50 -22.04
C SER A 404 -0.32 12.12 -22.02
N LEU A 405 -1.13 11.11 -22.34
CA LEU A 405 -0.63 9.76 -22.57
C LEU A 405 -0.49 9.52 -24.07
N LEU A 406 0.74 9.51 -24.54
CA LEU A 406 1.06 9.24 -25.92
C LEU A 406 1.23 7.72 -26.10
N CYS A 407 0.60 7.17 -27.13
CA CYS A 407 0.76 5.77 -27.48
C CYS A 407 0.77 5.58 -29.00
N ALA A 408 1.43 4.53 -29.47
CA ALA A 408 1.45 4.20 -30.88
C ALA A 408 0.04 3.85 -31.38
N ALA A 409 -0.33 4.32 -32.57
CA ALA A 409 -1.58 3.94 -33.22
C ALA A 409 -1.51 2.47 -33.68
N ARG A 410 -1.85 1.56 -32.77
CA ARG A 410 -1.83 0.10 -32.97
C ARG A 410 -3.22 -0.51 -32.76
N PRO A 411 -3.50 -1.68 -33.36
CA PRO A 411 -4.73 -2.41 -33.10
C PRO A 411 -4.94 -2.64 -31.60
N ALA A 412 -6.20 -2.60 -31.14
CA ALA A 412 -6.53 -2.80 -29.73
C ALA A 412 -6.04 -4.16 -29.17
N SER A 413 -5.91 -5.17 -30.03
CA SER A 413 -5.37 -6.49 -29.71
C SER A 413 -3.90 -6.48 -29.30
N ASP A 414 -3.13 -5.47 -29.68
CA ASP A 414 -1.71 -5.35 -29.33
C ASP A 414 -1.50 -4.89 -27.88
N TRP A 415 -2.55 -4.36 -27.23
CA TRP A 415 -2.47 -3.81 -25.88
C TRP A 415 -2.99 -4.80 -24.85
N THR A 416 -2.34 -4.85 -23.69
CA THR A 416 -2.92 -5.53 -22.53
C THR A 416 -4.16 -4.79 -22.05
N SER A 417 -5.21 -5.52 -21.67
CA SER A 417 -6.49 -4.91 -21.27
C SER A 417 -6.35 -3.97 -20.08
N ILE A 418 -5.46 -4.27 -19.13
CA ILE A 418 -5.21 -3.40 -17.97
C ILE A 418 -4.59 -2.06 -18.37
N SER A 419 -3.78 -2.04 -19.44
CA SER A 419 -3.16 -0.80 -19.93
C SER A 419 -4.11 0.05 -20.77
N SER A 420 -5.19 -0.53 -21.33
CA SER A 420 -6.08 0.14 -22.29
C SER A 420 -7.33 0.76 -21.66
N GLN A 421 -7.50 0.66 -20.35
CA GLN A 421 -8.72 1.07 -19.66
C GLN A 421 -8.62 2.47 -19.08
N ASN A 422 -9.64 3.29 -19.37
CA ASN A 422 -9.87 4.61 -18.78
C ASN A 422 -8.61 5.47 -18.67
N ARG A 423 -8.00 5.75 -19.83
CA ARG A 423 -6.87 6.67 -19.98
C ARG A 423 -7.42 8.10 -20.04
N TRP A 424 -6.85 9.00 -19.25
CA TRP A 424 -7.20 10.42 -19.18
C TRP A 424 -5.98 11.29 -19.44
#